data_AF-A0A0N4VWB8-F1
#
_entry.id   AF-A0A0N4VWB8-F1
#
_cell.length_a   1.000
_cell.length_b   1.000
_cell.length_c   1.000
_cell.angle_alpha   90.00
_cell.angle_beta   90.00
_cell.angle_gamma   90.00
#
_symmetry.space_group_name_H-M   'P 1'
#
loop_
_entity.id
_entity.type
_entity.pdbx_description
1 polymer ?
#
loop_
_entity_poly.entity_id
_entity_poly.type
_entity_poly.pdbx_seq_one_letter_code
_entity_poly.pdbx_strand_id
1 'polypeptide(L)'
;LNIMLNPDVDVVETPFVTPANKVAPVTTSRRPPPPQINLPLAQEQALQYRKEAEFHAWKRAEENQKAQRYIRSGMPAVAGAFQQVAREHASREKSLLEEASRIIIKAQEHSPVLDFHLLSQKEALSLLRDRLAVLDRPETKRYGRSDRRLHVITGYGKSSGGRAVIKRAVESYLRNKGYS
;
A
#
# COMPACT_ATOMS: atom_id res chain seq x y z
N LEU A 1 -46.13 -59.38 -59.41
CA LEU A 1 -46.66 -60.05 -58.20
C LEU A 1 -47.38 -58.99 -57.37
N ASN A 2 -48.66 -59.20 -57.08
CA ASN A 2 -49.46 -58.31 -56.23
C ASN A 2 -49.17 -58.60 -54.75
N ILE A 3 -49.08 -57.57 -53.90
CA ILE A 3 -49.71 -57.55 -52.56
C ILE A 3 -50.29 -56.16 -52.29
N MET A 4 -51.44 -56.15 -51.61
CA MET A 4 -52.28 -55.02 -51.18
C MET A 4 -52.42 -55.09 -49.63
N LEU A 5 -52.76 -54.04 -48.88
CA LEU A 5 -53.38 -52.74 -49.22
C LEU A 5 -52.99 -51.66 -48.16
N ASN A 6 -53.59 -50.49 -48.29
CA ASN A 6 -53.76 -49.34 -47.37
C ASN A 6 -54.35 -49.73 -45.97
N PRO A 7 -54.62 -48.82 -44.99
CA PRO A 7 -54.69 -47.35 -45.11
C PRO A 7 -54.13 -46.45 -43.98
N ASP A 8 -53.98 -45.18 -44.37
CA ASP A 8 -54.32 -43.93 -43.67
C ASP A 8 -54.33 -43.89 -42.13
N VAL A 9 -53.42 -43.07 -41.59
CA VAL A 9 -53.69 -42.23 -40.42
C VAL A 9 -53.11 -40.84 -40.69
N ASP A 10 -53.96 -39.90 -41.09
CA ASP A 10 -53.69 -38.46 -40.89
C ASP A 10 -53.55 -38.18 -39.39
N VAL A 11 -52.67 -37.22 -39.02
CA VAL A 11 -52.92 -36.17 -38.00
C VAL A 11 -51.61 -35.45 -37.61
N VAL A 12 -51.58 -34.15 -37.95
CA VAL A 12 -50.87 -33.04 -37.29
C VAL A 12 -49.34 -33.00 -37.39
N GLU A 13 -48.87 -32.09 -38.26
CA GLU A 13 -47.57 -31.42 -38.12
C GLU A 13 -47.49 -30.73 -36.75
N THR A 14 -46.50 -31.09 -35.94
CA THR A 14 -46.14 -30.32 -34.73
C THR A 14 -44.95 -29.42 -35.05
N PRO A 15 -45.02 -28.10 -34.78
CA PRO A 15 -43.93 -27.20 -35.08
C PRO A 15 -42.74 -27.47 -34.15
N PHE A 16 -41.54 -27.44 -34.72
CA PHE A 16 -40.26 -27.54 -34.03
C PHE A 16 -40.12 -26.41 -32.97
N VAL A 17 -40.43 -26.71 -31.71
CA VAL A 17 -40.08 -25.84 -30.59
C VAL A 17 -38.66 -26.17 -30.17
N THR A 18 -37.72 -25.31 -30.57
CA THR A 18 -36.35 -25.36 -30.05
C THR A 18 -36.38 -25.19 -28.53
N PRO A 19 -35.71 -26.06 -27.75
CA PRO A 19 -35.53 -25.81 -26.33
C PRO A 19 -34.63 -24.59 -26.19
N ALA A 20 -35.22 -23.45 -25.85
CA ALA A 20 -34.47 -22.29 -25.42
C ALA A 20 -33.69 -22.67 -24.16
N ASN A 21 -32.40 -22.98 -24.33
CA ASN A 21 -31.46 -23.22 -23.25
C ASN A 21 -31.44 -21.96 -22.38
N LYS A 22 -32.23 -21.98 -21.30
CA LYS A 22 -32.13 -21.06 -20.18
C LYS A 22 -30.81 -21.37 -19.47
N VAL A 23 -29.72 -20.89 -20.05
CA VAL A 23 -28.45 -20.73 -19.35
C VAL A 23 -28.75 -19.82 -18.19
N ALA A 24 -28.88 -20.41 -16.99
CA ALA A 24 -29.05 -19.65 -15.77
C ALA A 24 -27.92 -18.63 -15.70
N PRO A 25 -28.19 -17.36 -15.35
CA PRO A 25 -27.12 -16.38 -15.20
C PRO A 25 -26.13 -16.94 -14.19
N VAL A 26 -24.87 -17.06 -14.60
CA VAL A 26 -23.79 -17.47 -13.70
C VAL A 26 -23.74 -16.41 -12.61
N THR A 27 -24.30 -16.74 -11.44
CA THR A 27 -24.22 -15.94 -10.23
C THR A 27 -22.76 -15.92 -9.81
N THR A 28 -22.00 -15.02 -10.42
CA THR A 28 -20.62 -14.73 -10.03
C THR A 28 -20.67 -14.39 -8.55
N SER A 29 -20.17 -15.33 -7.74
CA SER A 29 -20.10 -15.17 -6.29
C SER A 29 -19.18 -13.97 -6.02
N ARG A 30 -19.79 -12.79 -5.91
CA ARG A 30 -19.12 -11.57 -5.49
C ARG A 30 -18.74 -11.79 -4.03
N ARG A 31 -17.57 -12.39 -3.82
CA ARG A 31 -16.86 -12.28 -2.54
C ARG A 31 -16.93 -10.81 -2.14
N PRO A 32 -17.39 -10.47 -0.92
CA PRO A 32 -17.35 -9.10 -0.48
C PRO A 32 -15.91 -8.60 -0.63
N PRO A 33 -15.68 -7.39 -1.17
CA PRO A 33 -14.32 -6.86 -1.26
C PRO A 33 -13.71 -6.88 0.15
N PRO A 34 -12.43 -7.26 0.30
CA PRO A 34 -11.79 -7.27 1.61
C PRO A 34 -11.94 -5.88 2.25
N PRO A 35 -12.11 -5.81 3.58
CA PRO A 35 -12.33 -4.54 4.26
C PRO A 35 -11.18 -3.60 3.96
N GLN A 36 -11.45 -2.60 3.12
CA GLN A 36 -10.46 -1.61 2.73
C GLN A 36 -10.13 -0.80 3.98
N ILE A 37 -8.90 -0.95 4.48
CA ILE A 37 -8.39 -0.10 5.55
C ILE A 37 -8.39 1.32 4.98
N ASN A 38 -9.32 2.14 5.46
CA ASN A 38 -9.55 3.47 4.91
C ASN A 38 -8.31 4.34 5.14
N LEU A 39 -7.69 4.84 4.07
CA LEU A 39 -6.41 5.55 4.14
C LEU A 39 -6.43 6.74 5.14
N PRO A 40 -7.46 7.62 5.15
CA PRO A 40 -7.69 8.59 6.22
C PRO A 40 -7.59 8.04 7.66
N LEU A 41 -8.20 6.89 7.96
CA LEU A 41 -8.14 6.28 9.30
C LEU A 41 -6.73 5.75 9.61
N ALA A 42 -6.07 5.15 8.62
CA ALA A 42 -4.68 4.71 8.73
C ALA A 42 -3.71 5.90 8.94
N GLN A 43 -3.98 7.05 8.31
CA GLN A 43 -3.24 8.30 8.51
C GLN A 43 -3.46 8.88 9.91
N GLU A 44 -4.71 8.87 10.41
CA GLU A 44 -5.02 9.29 11.78
C GLU A 44 -4.30 8.42 12.83
N GLN A 45 -4.37 7.09 12.69
CA GLN A 45 -3.64 6.15 13.54
C GLN A 45 -2.13 6.38 13.48
N ALA A 46 -1.55 6.52 12.28
CA ALA A 46 -0.13 6.81 12.12
C ALA A 46 0.28 8.16 12.73
N LEU A 47 -0.60 9.17 12.76
CA LEU A 47 -0.35 10.43 13.48
C LEU A 47 -0.33 10.24 15.00
N GLN A 48 -1.11 9.32 15.57
CA GLN A 48 -1.06 8.99 17.00
C GLN A 48 0.30 8.36 17.35
N TYR A 49 0.71 7.31 16.63
CA TYR A 49 2.03 6.68 16.76
C TYR A 49 3.19 7.69 16.61
N ARG A 50 3.08 8.65 15.68
CA ARG A 50 4.10 9.69 15.51
C ARG A 50 4.17 10.67 16.69
N LYS A 51 3.04 11.05 17.30
CA LYS A 51 3.03 11.88 18.52
C LYS A 51 3.69 11.15 19.70
N GLU A 52 3.45 9.86 19.84
CA GLU A 52 4.11 9.02 20.86
C GLU A 52 5.62 8.88 20.59
N ALA A 53 6.02 8.73 19.32
CA ALA A 53 7.42 8.75 18.92
C ALA A 53 8.09 10.10 19.22
N GLU A 54 7.41 11.22 18.98
CA GLU A 54 7.89 12.58 19.33
C GLU A 54 8.08 12.75 20.85
N PHE A 55 7.17 12.22 21.67
CA PHE A 55 7.34 12.17 23.13
C PHE A 55 8.59 11.37 23.55
N HIS A 56 8.84 10.21 22.94
CA HIS A 56 10.06 9.45 23.20
C HIS A 56 11.32 10.12 22.65
N ALA A 57 11.25 10.82 21.51
CA ALA A 57 12.35 11.62 20.98
C ALA A 57 12.73 12.77 21.94
N TRP A 58 11.73 13.43 22.55
CA TRP A 58 11.93 14.44 23.59
C TRP A 58 12.58 13.83 24.84
N LYS A 59 12.07 12.69 25.35
CA LYS A 59 12.69 11.98 26.48
C LYS A 59 14.12 11.54 26.20
N ARG A 60 14.41 10.99 25.02
CA ARG A 60 15.77 10.67 24.58
C ARG A 60 16.68 11.91 24.63
N ALA A 61 16.20 13.08 24.20
CA ALA A 61 16.97 14.32 24.26
C ALA A 61 17.22 14.79 25.70
N GLU A 62 16.22 14.68 26.59
CA GLU A 62 16.32 14.99 28.02
C GLU A 62 17.41 14.12 28.71
N GLU A 63 17.34 12.80 28.53
CA GLU A 63 18.29 11.86 29.13
C GLU A 63 19.71 12.00 28.55
N ASN A 64 19.84 12.26 27.24
CA ASN A 64 21.14 12.60 26.63
C ASN A 64 21.71 13.90 27.21
N GLN A 65 20.88 14.91 27.48
CA GLN A 65 21.35 16.15 28.11
C GLN A 65 21.83 15.91 29.56
N LYS A 66 21.13 15.06 30.33
CA LYS A 66 21.58 14.64 31.67
C LYS A 66 22.92 13.89 31.59
N ALA A 67 23.04 12.90 30.73
CA ALA A 67 24.29 12.17 30.51
C ALA A 67 25.47 13.12 30.19
N GLN A 68 25.25 14.09 29.30
CA GLN A 68 26.27 15.09 28.92
C GLN A 68 26.69 16.00 30.09
N ARG A 69 25.80 16.29 31.06
CA ARG A 69 26.17 17.00 32.30
C ARG A 69 27.09 16.13 33.16
N TYR A 70 26.73 14.88 33.41
CA TYR A 70 27.54 13.97 34.24
C TYR A 70 28.90 13.62 33.63
N ILE A 71 29.02 13.56 32.29
CA ILE A 71 30.32 13.44 31.60
C ILE A 71 31.22 14.63 31.94
N ARG A 72 30.70 15.86 31.85
CA ARG A 72 31.46 17.09 32.16
C ARG A 72 31.84 17.18 33.64
N SER A 73 31.01 16.62 34.52
CA SER A 73 31.27 16.53 35.97
C SER A 73 32.19 15.37 36.38
N GLY A 74 32.77 14.62 35.42
CA GLY A 74 33.70 13.52 35.72
C GLY A 74 33.04 12.26 36.29
N MET A 75 31.73 12.07 36.07
CA MET A 75 30.95 10.94 36.59
C MET A 75 30.46 10.00 35.46
N PRO A 76 31.38 9.28 34.77
CA PRO A 76 31.03 8.50 33.58
C PRO A 76 30.09 7.33 33.86
N ALA A 77 30.16 6.71 35.04
CA ALA A 77 29.25 5.61 35.41
C ALA A 77 27.78 6.08 35.49
N VAL A 78 27.54 7.24 36.11
CA VAL A 78 26.20 7.86 36.18
C VAL A 78 25.72 8.29 34.79
N ALA A 79 26.62 8.85 33.97
CA ALA A 79 26.30 9.17 32.58
C ALA A 79 25.92 7.93 31.75
N GLY A 80 26.57 6.78 32.00
CA GLY A 80 26.25 5.50 31.34
C GLY A 80 24.81 5.04 31.58
N ALA A 81 24.30 5.18 32.82
CA ALA A 81 22.91 4.87 33.14
C ALA A 81 21.92 5.75 32.34
N PHE A 82 22.16 7.07 32.29
CA PHE A 82 21.34 7.97 31.48
C PHE A 82 21.41 7.68 29.97
N GLN A 83 22.59 7.30 29.46
CA GLN A 83 22.73 6.85 28.07
C GLN A 83 21.96 5.55 27.78
N GLN A 84 21.85 4.63 28.74
CA GLN A 84 21.05 3.41 28.60
C GLN A 84 19.56 3.76 28.45
N VAL A 85 19.02 4.60 29.34
CA VAL A 85 17.61 5.05 29.24
C VAL A 85 17.35 5.82 27.93
N ALA A 86 18.30 6.64 27.47
CA ALA A 86 18.21 7.32 26.18
C ALA A 86 18.16 6.32 24.99
N ARG A 87 18.90 5.20 25.05
CA ARG A 87 18.84 4.13 24.03
C ARG A 87 17.50 3.39 24.05
N GLU A 88 16.90 3.16 25.21
CA GLU A 88 15.56 2.57 25.30
C GLU A 88 14.51 3.46 24.66
N HIS A 89 14.55 4.78 24.92
CA HIS A 89 13.65 5.73 24.26
C HIS A 89 13.88 5.80 22.75
N ALA A 90 15.15 5.73 22.28
CA ALA A 90 15.45 5.65 20.86
C ALA A 90 14.88 4.37 20.21
N SER A 91 14.87 3.24 20.93
CA SER A 91 14.26 2.00 20.47
C SER A 91 12.74 2.11 20.37
N ARG A 92 12.07 2.63 21.40
CA ARG A 92 10.61 2.85 21.41
C ARG A 92 10.17 3.81 20.30
N GLU A 93 10.85 4.96 20.16
CA GLU A 93 10.65 5.92 19.07
C GLU A 93 10.73 5.24 17.71
N LYS A 94 11.78 4.44 17.47
CA LYS A 94 11.96 3.71 16.20
C LYS A 94 10.81 2.74 15.95
N SER A 95 10.43 1.92 16.94
CA SER A 95 9.34 0.95 16.78
C SER A 95 8.01 1.63 16.43
N LEU A 96 7.65 2.72 17.13
CA LEU A 96 6.41 3.46 16.87
C LEU A 96 6.38 4.07 15.45
N LEU A 97 7.52 4.56 14.96
CA LEU A 97 7.63 5.05 13.58
C LEU A 97 7.49 3.91 12.55
N GLU A 98 8.08 2.73 12.82
CA GLU A 98 7.92 1.54 11.98
C GLU A 98 6.46 1.05 11.97
N GLU A 99 5.74 1.11 13.09
CA GLU A 99 4.31 0.78 13.16
C GLU A 99 3.43 1.78 12.39
N ALA A 100 3.70 3.09 12.53
CA ALA A 100 3.02 4.15 11.78
C ALA A 100 3.14 3.93 10.26
N SER A 101 4.37 3.72 9.78
CA SER A 101 4.63 3.45 8.35
C SER A 101 3.98 2.16 7.88
N ARG A 102 4.03 1.08 8.68
CA ARG A 102 3.39 -0.21 8.36
C ARG A 102 1.88 -0.07 8.14
N ILE A 103 1.20 0.72 8.97
CA ILE A 103 -0.25 0.96 8.86
C ILE A 103 -0.58 1.73 7.57
N ILE A 104 0.17 2.79 7.26
CA ILE A 104 0.03 3.57 6.02
C ILE A 104 0.26 2.71 4.77
N ILE A 105 1.31 1.89 4.77
CA ILE A 105 1.65 0.98 3.66
C ILE A 105 0.53 -0.04 3.44
N LYS A 106 0.06 -0.69 4.52
CA LYS A 106 -0.99 -1.71 4.45
C LYS A 106 -2.32 -1.16 3.93
N ALA A 107 -2.67 0.08 4.29
CA ALA A 107 -3.87 0.75 3.77
C ALA A 107 -3.83 0.98 2.25
N GLN A 108 -2.65 0.96 1.63
CA GLN A 108 -2.44 1.27 0.22
C GLN A 108 -2.16 0.06 -0.66
N GLU A 109 -2.09 -1.14 -0.08
CA GLU A 109 -1.66 -2.39 -0.75
C GLU A 109 -2.41 -2.68 -2.07
N HIS A 110 -3.68 -2.26 -2.16
CA HIS A 110 -4.51 -2.44 -3.35
C HIS A 110 -4.94 -1.12 -4.02
N SER A 111 -4.51 0.03 -3.50
CA SER A 111 -4.91 1.35 -4.01
C SER A 111 -4.31 1.67 -5.40
N PRO A 112 -5.07 2.27 -6.33
CA PRO A 112 -4.52 2.84 -7.57
C PRO A 112 -3.81 4.20 -7.34
N VAL A 113 -3.91 4.75 -6.12
CA VAL A 113 -3.25 5.97 -5.67
C VAL A 113 -2.31 5.63 -4.51
N LEU A 114 -1.02 5.91 -4.67
CA LEU A 114 -0.07 5.89 -3.56
C LEU A 114 0.02 7.28 -2.93
N ASP A 115 -0.23 7.38 -1.63
CA ASP A 115 0.04 8.55 -0.83
C ASP A 115 1.25 8.31 0.08
N PHE A 116 2.32 9.05 -0.19
CA PHE A 116 3.55 9.02 0.59
C PHE A 116 3.53 10.05 1.73
N HIS A 117 2.39 10.67 2.02
CA HIS A 117 2.23 11.47 3.22
C HIS A 117 2.55 10.64 4.47
N LEU A 118 3.26 11.26 5.42
CA LEU A 118 3.79 10.68 6.66
C LEU A 118 4.87 9.58 6.53
N LEU A 119 5.14 9.02 5.34
CA LEU A 119 6.24 8.07 5.12
C LEU A 119 7.60 8.78 5.02
N SER A 120 8.69 8.06 5.34
CA SER A 120 10.04 8.50 4.98
C SER A 120 10.32 8.30 3.48
N GLN A 121 11.36 8.97 2.97
CA GLN A 121 11.85 8.78 1.60
C GLN A 121 12.17 7.32 1.27
N LYS A 122 12.74 6.56 2.23
CA LYS A 122 13.12 5.16 2.04
C LYS A 122 11.89 4.27 1.86
N GLU A 123 10.89 4.45 2.71
CA GLU A 123 9.65 3.66 2.68
C GLU A 123 8.81 3.98 1.45
N ALA A 124 8.68 5.28 1.11
CA ALA A 124 8.00 5.74 -0.10
C ALA A 124 8.62 5.14 -1.37
N LEU A 125 9.96 5.09 -1.47
CA LEU A 125 10.65 4.45 -2.60
C LEU A 125 10.51 2.93 -2.62
N SER A 126 10.44 2.26 -1.45
CA SER A 126 10.14 0.82 -1.40
C SER A 126 8.74 0.54 -1.92
N LEU A 127 7.73 1.20 -1.34
CA LEU A 127 6.32 1.05 -1.74
C LEU A 127 6.12 1.34 -3.24
N LEU A 128 6.79 2.38 -3.78
CA LEU A 128 6.78 2.68 -5.20
C LEU A 128 7.37 1.53 -6.04
N ARG A 129 8.53 0.99 -5.64
CA ARG A 129 9.17 -0.14 -6.33
C ARG A 129 8.29 -1.37 -6.34
N ASP A 130 7.75 -1.74 -5.18
CA ASP A 130 6.95 -2.93 -4.99
C ASP A 130 5.64 -2.82 -5.79
N ARG A 131 5.01 -1.64 -5.80
CA ARG A 131 3.80 -1.38 -6.59
C ARG A 131 4.07 -1.37 -8.10
N LEU A 132 5.19 -0.79 -8.54
CA LEU A 132 5.57 -0.83 -9.95
C LEU A 132 5.89 -2.27 -10.40
N ALA A 133 6.58 -3.08 -9.60
CA ALA A 133 6.87 -4.48 -9.93
C ALA A 133 5.60 -5.33 -10.18
N VAL A 134 4.48 -5.00 -9.53
CA VAL A 134 3.18 -5.65 -9.76
C VAL A 134 2.43 -5.10 -10.99
N LEU A 135 2.60 -3.81 -11.31
CA LEU A 135 1.87 -3.14 -12.39
C LEU A 135 2.57 -3.17 -13.75
N ASP A 136 3.90 -3.21 -13.73
CA ASP A 136 4.78 -3.15 -14.89
C ASP A 136 4.55 -4.34 -15.83
N ARG A 137 4.76 -4.10 -17.12
CA ARG A 137 4.60 -5.12 -18.15
C ARG A 137 5.87 -5.98 -18.19
N PRO A 138 5.77 -7.28 -18.53
CA PRO A 138 6.97 -8.06 -18.83
C PRO A 138 7.76 -7.36 -19.92
N GLU A 139 9.10 -7.44 -19.86
CA GLU A 139 10.01 -6.60 -20.64
C GLU A 139 9.74 -6.64 -22.16
N THR A 140 9.34 -7.81 -22.67
CA THR A 140 8.92 -8.06 -24.06
C THR A 140 7.65 -7.34 -24.50
N LYS A 141 6.86 -6.81 -23.56
CA LYS A 141 5.59 -6.08 -23.79
C LYS A 141 5.64 -4.62 -23.30
N ARG A 142 6.83 -4.07 -23.02
CA ARG A 142 7.01 -2.64 -22.69
C ARG A 142 6.99 -1.71 -23.90
N TYR A 143 6.92 -2.23 -25.13
CA TYR A 143 6.78 -1.43 -26.34
C TYR A 143 5.39 -0.78 -26.43
N GLY A 144 5.35 0.55 -26.65
CA GLY A 144 4.12 1.32 -26.77
C GLY A 144 3.59 1.90 -25.45
N ARG A 145 2.51 2.70 -25.52
CA ARG A 145 1.94 3.36 -24.34
C ARG A 145 1.28 2.36 -23.39
N SER A 146 1.40 2.63 -22.09
CA SER A 146 0.61 1.95 -21.06
C SER A 146 -0.75 2.63 -20.89
N ASP A 147 -1.79 1.81 -20.82
CA ASP A 147 -3.14 2.17 -20.37
C ASP A 147 -3.19 2.31 -18.83
N ARG A 148 -2.39 1.50 -18.13
CA ARG A 148 -2.22 1.56 -16.67
C ARG A 148 -1.46 2.82 -16.28
N ARG A 149 -2.04 3.57 -15.33
CA ARG A 149 -1.43 4.73 -14.66
C ARG A 149 -1.42 4.48 -13.16
N LEU A 150 -0.35 4.93 -12.49
CA LEU A 150 -0.24 4.94 -11.05
C LEU A 150 -0.21 6.40 -10.59
N HIS A 151 -1.17 6.80 -9.75
CA HIS A 151 -1.17 8.15 -9.19
C HIS A 151 -0.34 8.18 -7.91
N VAL A 152 0.55 9.16 -7.79
CA VAL A 152 1.46 9.29 -6.64
C VAL A 152 1.34 10.68 -6.02
N ILE A 153 0.95 10.71 -4.75
CA ILE A 153 0.87 11.91 -3.91
C ILE A 153 2.14 11.93 -3.05
N THR A 154 3.05 12.86 -3.34
CA THR A 154 4.35 12.94 -2.63
C THR A 154 4.30 13.82 -1.36
N GLY A 155 3.09 14.18 -0.91
CA GLY A 155 2.83 15.10 0.18
C GLY A 155 3.13 16.58 -0.13
N TYR A 156 2.60 17.47 0.73
CA TYR A 156 2.92 18.90 0.73
C TYR A 156 4.32 19.12 1.33
N GLY A 157 5.30 19.46 0.49
CA GLY A 157 6.72 19.50 0.86
C GLY A 157 7.17 20.67 1.76
N LYS A 158 6.52 20.86 2.92
CA LYS A 158 6.78 21.95 3.88
C LYS A 158 6.84 21.52 5.36
N SER A 159 6.63 20.25 5.71
CA SER A 159 6.41 19.82 7.11
C SER A 159 7.62 19.89 8.05
N SER A 160 8.83 20.25 7.60
CA SER A 160 10.01 20.35 8.49
C SER A 160 11.15 21.25 7.95
N GLY A 161 10.83 22.41 7.38
CA GLY A 161 11.83 23.44 7.02
C GLY A 161 12.85 23.07 5.93
N GLY A 162 12.76 21.87 5.36
CA GLY A 162 13.67 21.35 4.32
C GLY A 162 13.07 21.29 2.92
N ARG A 163 13.93 21.06 1.92
CA ARG A 163 13.53 20.78 0.52
C ARG A 163 12.57 19.58 0.46
N ALA A 164 11.66 19.56 -0.51
CA ALA A 164 10.78 18.42 -0.77
C ALA A 164 11.57 17.18 -1.26
N VAL A 165 12.11 16.40 -0.32
CA VAL A 165 13.02 15.27 -0.58
C VAL A 165 12.31 14.13 -1.33
N ILE A 166 11.11 13.74 -0.90
CA ILE A 166 10.37 12.60 -1.46
C ILE A 166 10.05 12.84 -2.94
N LYS A 167 9.47 14.00 -3.29
CA LYS A 167 9.11 14.33 -4.68
C LYS A 167 10.29 14.19 -5.64
N ARG A 168 11.42 14.83 -5.34
CA ARG A 168 12.63 14.79 -6.18
C ARG A 168 13.20 13.38 -6.32
N ALA A 169 13.13 12.58 -5.26
CA ALA A 169 13.62 11.21 -5.27
C ALA A 169 12.73 10.27 -6.10
N VAL A 170 11.40 10.44 -6.01
CA VAL A 170 10.42 9.74 -6.84
C VAL A 170 10.59 10.11 -8.32
N GLU A 171 10.67 11.40 -8.65
CA GLU A 171 10.90 11.87 -10.03
C GLU A 171 12.22 11.34 -10.62
N SER A 172 13.30 11.36 -9.84
CA SER A 172 14.60 10.81 -10.23
C SER A 172 14.54 9.30 -10.44
N TYR A 173 13.93 8.56 -9.52
CA TYR A 173 13.75 7.11 -9.63
C TYR A 173 12.95 6.72 -10.89
N LEU A 174 11.82 7.40 -11.12
CA LEU A 174 10.95 7.14 -12.27
C LEU A 174 11.67 7.41 -13.60
N ARG A 175 12.35 8.57 -13.71
CA ARG A 175 13.13 8.95 -14.90
C ARG A 175 14.25 7.93 -15.19
N ASN A 176 15.00 7.52 -14.16
CA ASN A 176 16.10 6.55 -14.29
C ASN A 176 15.62 5.14 -14.67
N LYS A 177 14.31 4.87 -14.58
CA LYS A 177 13.67 3.61 -15.00
C LYS A 177 12.85 3.74 -16.29
N GLY A 178 12.88 4.90 -16.96
CA GLY A 178 12.16 5.12 -18.22
C GLY A 178 10.66 5.32 -18.09
N TYR A 179 10.15 5.59 -16.88
CA TYR A 179 8.75 5.96 -16.69
C TYR A 179 8.51 7.43 -17.06
N SER A 180 7.36 7.70 -17.69
CA SER A 180 6.93 9.01 -18.21
C SER A 180 5.73 9.57 -17.46
#